data_AF-A0A7H4N6Y9-F1
#
_entry.id   AF-A0A7H4N6Y9-F1
#
_cell.length_a   1.000
_cell.length_b   1.000
_cell.length_c   1.000
_cell.angle_alpha   90.00
_cell.angle_beta   90.00
_cell.angle_gamma   90.00
#
_symmetry.space_group_name_H-M   'P 1'
#
loop_
_entity.id
_entity.type
_entity.pdbx_description
1 polymer ?
#
loop_
_entity_poly.entity_id
_entity_poly.type
_entity_poly.pdbx_seq_one_letter_code
_entity_poly.pdbx_strand_id
1 'polypeptide(L)' 'MLSKRFEAARAQGMKVITLTGKDGGKMAGSADVEIRVPHFGYADRIQEIHIKVIHILIMLIEKEMVKA' A
#
# COMPACT_ATOMS: atom_id res chain seq x y z
N MET A 1 -17.00 4.93 -0.68
CA MET A 1 -15.96 5.97 -0.83
C MET A 1 -14.60 5.36 -1.19
N LEU A 2 -14.16 4.27 -0.53
CA LEU A 2 -12.94 3.53 -0.92
C LEU A 2 -13.03 2.83 -2.29
N SER A 3 -14.11 2.10 -2.57
CA SER A 3 -14.33 1.43 -3.86
C SER A 3 -14.23 2.39 -5.05
N LYS A 4 -14.88 3.56 -4.94
CA LYS A 4 -14.84 4.63 -5.97
C LYS A 4 -13.42 5.09 -6.32
N ARG A 5 -12.47 5.03 -5.38
CA ARG A 5 -11.06 5.41 -5.65
C ARG A 5 -10.36 4.36 -6.51
N PHE A 6 -10.57 3.08 -6.20
CA PHE A 6 -10.01 1.98 -6.98
C PHE A 6 -10.65 1.91 -8.37
N GLU A 7 -11.96 2.12 -8.47
CA GLU A 7 -12.67 2.22 -9.75
C GLU A 7 -12.14 3.39 -10.59
N ALA A 8 -11.96 4.58 -10.00
CA ALA A 8 -11.41 5.74 -10.70
C ALA A 8 -9.96 5.51 -11.17
N ALA A 9 -9.10 4.93 -10.33
CA ALA A 9 -7.73 4.59 -10.69
C ALA A 9 -7.69 3.56 -11.84
N ARG A 10 -8.53 2.52 -11.78
CA ARG A 10 -8.66 1.51 -12.84
C ARG A 10 -9.20 2.10 -14.14
N ALA A 11 -10.17 3.00 -14.06
CA ALA A 11 -10.71 3.70 -15.24
C ALA A 11 -9.64 4.57 -15.94
N GLN A 12 -8.63 5.01 -15.20
CA GLN A 12 -7.47 5.73 -15.73
C GLN A 12 -6.29 4.82 -16.11
N GLY A 13 -6.45 3.49 -16.04
CA GLY A 13 -5.38 2.53 -16.33
C GLY A 13 -4.24 2.54 -15.30
N MET A 14 -4.46 3.12 -14.12
CA MET A 14 -3.43 3.22 -13.08
C MET A 14 -3.25 1.90 -12.34
N LYS A 15 -1.99 1.60 -12.00
CA LYS A 15 -1.66 0.55 -11.03
C LYS A 15 -1.89 1.06 -9.60
N VAL A 16 -2.41 0.19 -8.75
CA VAL A 16 -2.78 0.51 -7.38
C VAL A 16 -1.96 -0.33 -6.41
N ILE A 17 -1.24 0.35 -5.52
CA ILE A 17 -0.56 -0.25 -4.37
C ILE A 17 -1.24 0.25 -3.09
N THR A 18 -1.57 -0.64 -2.15
CA THR A 18 -2.18 -0.28 -0.86
C THR A 18 -1.33 -0.72 0.32
N LEU A 19 -1.21 0.15 1.32
CA LEU A 19 -0.65 -0.17 2.63
C LEU A 19 -1.81 -0.37 3.61
N THR A 20 -1.94 -1.58 4.15
CA THR A 20 -3.07 -1.96 5.01
C THR A 20 -2.57 -2.62 6.29
N GLY A 21 -3.49 -2.98 7.19
CA GLY A 21 -3.19 -3.80 8.36
C GLY A 21 -4.35 -4.71 8.70
N LYS A 22 -4.20 -5.51 9.76
CA LYS A 22 -5.18 -6.53 10.16
C LYS A 22 -5.40 -7.56 9.05
N ASP A 23 -6.64 -7.66 8.57
CA ASP A 23 -7.11 -8.51 7.47
C ASP A 23 -7.22 -7.76 6.14
N GLY A 24 -6.78 -6.49 6.07
CA GLY A 24 -6.91 -5.64 4.88
C GLY A 24 -8.29 -5.00 4.72
N GLY A 25 -9.29 -5.42 5.51
CA GLY A 25 -10.65 -4.91 5.49
C GLY A 25 -11.25 -4.78 4.09
N LYS A 26 -11.96 -3.68 3.85
CA LYS A 26 -12.63 -3.38 2.57
C LYS A 26 -11.66 -3.13 1.39
N MET A 27 -10.35 -3.14 1.62
CA MET A 27 -9.33 -2.95 0.58
C MET A 27 -8.70 -4.27 0.12
N ALA A 28 -8.90 -5.35 0.89
CA ALA A 28 -8.37 -6.67 0.54
C ALA A 28 -8.83 -7.08 -0.86
N GLY A 29 -7.87 -7.45 -1.71
CA GLY A 29 -8.13 -7.87 -3.09
C GLY A 29 -8.55 -6.76 -4.06
N SER A 30 -8.57 -5.49 -3.64
CA SER A 30 -8.95 -4.36 -4.51
C SER A 30 -7.75 -3.70 -5.21
N ALA A 31 -6.53 -3.93 -4.72
CA ALA A 31 -5.28 -3.39 -5.25
C ALA A 31 -4.54 -4.41 -6.14
N ASP A 32 -3.66 -3.94 -7.02
CA ASP A 32 -2.73 -4.82 -7.75
C ASP A 32 -1.68 -5.42 -6.80
N VAL A 33 -1.21 -4.62 -5.83
CA VAL A 33 -0.27 -5.06 -4.79
C VAL A 33 -0.74 -4.54 -3.44
N GLU A 34 -0.78 -5.43 -2.45
CA GLU A 34 -1.13 -5.09 -1.07
C GLU A 34 0.04 -5.40 -0.12
N ILE A 35 0.49 -4.40 0.63
CA ILE A 35 1.43 -4.58 1.74
C ILE A 35 0.64 -4.48 3.04
N ARG A 36 0.33 -5.64 3.61
CA ARG A 36 -0.51 -5.77 4.81
C ARG A 36 0.32 -6.03 6.05
N VAL A 37 0.16 -5.20 7.07
CA VAL A 37 0.77 -5.41 8.39
C VAL A 37 -0.06 -6.41 9.20
N PRO A 38 0.46 -7.59 9.58
CA PRO A 38 -0.28 -8.62 10.29
C PRO A 38 -0.40 -8.31 11.79
N HIS A 39 -1.01 -7.17 12.12
CA HIS A 39 -1.22 -6.71 13.49
C HIS A 39 -2.70 -6.34 13.68
N PHE A 40 -3.35 -6.96 14.67
CA PHE A 40 -4.79 -6.81 14.93
C PHE A 40 -5.12 -5.82 16.06
N GLY A 41 -4.12 -5.29 16.76
CA GLY A 41 -4.27 -4.31 17.82
C GLY A 41 -4.48 -2.87 17.32
N TYR A 42 -3.95 -1.91 18.07
CA TYR A 42 -4.06 -0.48 17.77
C TYR A 42 -3.37 -0.08 16.46
N ALA A 43 -3.87 1.01 15.86
CA ALA A 43 -3.38 1.52 14.58
C ALA A 43 -1.94 2.02 14.63
N ASP A 44 -1.44 2.43 15.80
CA ASP A 44 -0.10 2.99 15.96
C ASP A 44 1.00 2.05 15.47
N ARG A 45 0.89 0.75 15.79
CA ARG A 45 1.87 -0.25 15.32
C ARG A 45 1.80 -0.43 13.80
N ILE A 46 0.62 -0.32 13.20
CA ILE A 46 0.45 -0.40 11.75
C ILE A 46 1.10 0.81 11.09
N GLN A 47 0.87 2.02 11.62
CA GLN A 47 1.47 3.26 11.14
C GLN A 47 3.00 3.25 11.24
N GLU A 48 3.56 2.77 12.36
CA GLU A 48 5.00 2.63 12.54
C GLU A 48 5.67 1.68 11.55
N ILE A 49 4.94 0.70 11.03
CA ILE A 49 5.42 -0.20 9.97
C ILE A 49 5.22 0.45 8.61
N HIS A 50 4.09 1.10 8.36
CA HIS A 50 3.84 1.82 7.10
C HIS A 50 4.92 2.87 6.81
N ILE A 51 5.35 3.65 7.81
CA ILE A 51 6.41 4.63 7.58
C ILE A 51 7.77 3.97 7.24
N LYS A 52 8.08 2.82 7.86
CA LYS A 52 9.29 2.05 7.51
C LYS A 52 9.20 1.48 6.11
N VAL A 53 8.04 0.97 5.70
CA VAL A 53 7.78 0.49 4.34
C VAL A 53 7.98 1.62 3.34
N ILE A 54 7.44 2.82 3.60
CA ILE A 54 7.63 3.99 2.74
C ILE A 54 9.11 4.36 2.61
N HIS A 55 9.87 4.38 3.71
CA HIS A 55 11.31 4.65 3.65
C HIS A 55 12.08 3.60 2.82
N ILE A 56 11.74 2.32 2.94
CA ILE A 56 12.33 1.24 2.14
C ILE A 56 11.95 1.41 0.67
N LEU A 57 10.69 1.73 0.36
CA LEU A 57 10.25 1.95 -1.01
C LEU A 57 11.02 3.11 -1.66
N ILE A 58 11.23 4.22 -0.96
CA ILE A 58 12.04 5.34 -1.47
C ILE A 58 13.46 4.86 -1.80
N MET A 59 14.10 4.15 -0.88
CA MET A 59 15.46 3.60 -1.09
C MET A 59 15.53 2.64 -2.29
N LEU A 60 14.52 1.77 -2.44
CA LEU A 60 14.46 0.82 -3.55
C LEU A 60 14.18 1.54 -4.88
N ILE A 61 13.27 2.51 -4.90
CA ILE A 61 13.00 3.32 -6.09
C ILE A 61 14.27 4.05 -6.54
N GLU A 62 14.97 4.70 -5.63
CA GLU A 62 16.24 5.37 -5.94
C GLU A 62 17.25 4.39 -6.55
N LYS A 63 17.42 3.23 -5.92
CA LYS A 63 18.35 2.19 -6.41
C LYS A 63 17.97 1.65 -7.78
N GLU A 64 16.69 1.46 -8.06
CA GLU A 64 16.22 0.98 -9.36
C GLU A 64 16.29 2.06 -10.44
N MET A 65 16.04 3.32 -10.10
CA MET A 65 16.17 4.45 -11.04
C MET A 65 17.62 4.75 -11.42
N VAL A 66 18.57 4.59 -10.50
CA VAL A 66 20.01 4.79 -10.77
C VAL A 66 20.63 3.63 -11.59
N LYS A 67 20.01 2.44 -11.57
CA LYS A 67 20.43 1.31 -12.42
C LYS A 67 19.95 1.44 -13.88
N ALA A 68 18.97 2.31 -14.14
CA ALA A 68 18.33 2.48 -15.44
C ALA A 68 19.12 3.41 -16.37
#